data_AF-A0A7I8J110-F1
#
_entry.id   AF-A0A7I8J110-F1
#
_cell.length_a   1.000
_cell.length_b   1.000
_cell.length_c   1.000
_cell.angle_alpha   90.00
_cell.angle_beta   90.00
_cell.angle_gamma   90.00
#
_symmetry.space_group_name_H-M   'P 1'
#
loop_
_entity.id
_entity.type
_entity.pdbx_description
1 polymer ?
#
loop_
_entity_poly.entity_id
_entity_poly.type
_entity_poly.pdbx_seq_one_letter_code
_entity_poly.pdbx_strand_id
1 'polypeptide(L)'
;MAMGLALYRLPRAGLAGIRRRRRAAAEARRYFIHGAQLLARARSAPPGSSAALSHARSALEEADRAVAADPRDAAAHILRSAALELQGRRAPAIRALDAALSPPAARSLASSERADALTQRAGLRLAVAEGTGRRRERTLDAAVEDLTEAVRESPKNVRALSLLGQCYQEKGMTQEARRAYESALAEDDSLVNIREALRRLPIEPW
;
A
#
# COMPACT_ATOMS: atom_id res chain seq x y z
N MET A 1 -14.14 -37.93 47.68
CA MET A 1 -15.05 -37.97 46.51
C MET A 1 -15.41 -36.54 46.15
N ALA A 2 -15.32 -35.99 44.95
CA ALA A 2 -14.76 -36.39 43.67
C ALA A 2 -14.57 -35.06 42.91
N MET A 3 -13.33 -34.69 42.59
CA MET A 3 -13.03 -33.51 41.75
C MET A 3 -12.84 -34.02 40.32
N GLY A 4 -13.97 -34.24 39.63
CA GLY A 4 -14.03 -34.84 38.30
C GLY A 4 -13.74 -33.82 37.20
N LEU A 5 -12.72 -34.11 36.40
CA LEU A 5 -12.22 -33.33 35.27
C LEU A 5 -13.32 -32.87 34.29
N ALA A 6 -13.46 -31.56 34.11
CA ALA A 6 -14.09 -30.98 32.93
C ALA A 6 -13.09 -30.93 31.77
N LEU A 7 -12.81 -32.08 31.14
CA LEU A 7 -12.04 -32.13 29.90
C LEU A 7 -12.93 -31.70 28.72
N TYR A 8 -12.62 -30.51 28.20
CA TYR A 8 -13.19 -29.92 27.00
C TYR A 8 -13.30 -30.91 25.83
N ARG A 9 -14.53 -31.23 25.41
CA ARG A 9 -14.82 -31.80 24.09
C ARG A 9 -14.67 -30.71 23.02
N LEU A 10 -13.43 -30.32 22.72
CA LEU A 10 -13.17 -29.56 21.49
C LEU A 10 -13.44 -30.47 20.30
N PRO A 11 -14.37 -30.13 19.38
CA PRO A 11 -14.67 -30.98 18.24
C PRO A 11 -13.42 -31.17 17.39
N ARG A 12 -13.02 -32.42 17.13
CA ARG A 12 -11.82 -32.79 16.34
C ARG A 12 -11.75 -32.06 14.99
N ALA A 13 -12.91 -31.75 14.40
CA ALA A 13 -13.02 -30.97 13.16
C ALA A 13 -12.52 -29.52 13.30
N GLY A 14 -12.78 -28.86 14.44
CA GLY A 14 -12.31 -27.49 14.71
C GLY A 14 -10.79 -27.43 14.84
N LEU A 15 -10.19 -28.42 15.52
CA LEU A 15 -8.73 -28.54 15.65
C LEU A 15 -8.05 -28.84 14.31
N ALA A 16 -8.67 -29.65 13.45
CA ALA A 16 -8.18 -29.93 12.10
C ALA A 16 -8.20 -28.66 11.21
N GLY A 17 -9.27 -27.86 11.30
CA GLY A 17 -9.36 -26.57 10.61
C GLY A 17 -8.29 -25.57 11.06
N ILE A 18 -8.04 -25.48 12.37
CA ILE A 18 -6.97 -24.63 12.93
C ILE A 18 -5.58 -25.09 12.43
N ARG A 19 -5.31 -26.40 12.42
CA ARG A 19 -4.04 -26.95 11.90
C ARG A 19 -3.85 -26.65 10.42
N ARG A 20 -4.89 -26.87 9.60
CA ARG A 20 -4.86 -26.55 8.16
C ARG A 20 -4.58 -25.06 7.91
N ARG A 21 -5.26 -24.17 8.65
CA ARG A 21 -5.03 -22.72 8.55
C ARG A 21 -3.62 -22.32 8.97
N ARG A 22 -3.10 -22.89 10.06
CA ARG A 22 -1.72 -22.64 10.51
C ARG A 22 -0.69 -23.09 9.47
N ARG A 23 -0.91 -24.24 8.83
CA ARG A 23 -0.05 -24.72 7.75
C ARG A 23 -0.11 -23.80 6.52
N ALA A 24 -1.30 -23.41 6.10
CA ALA A 24 -1.50 -22.48 4.99
C ALA A 24 -0.81 -21.12 5.26
N ALA A 25 -0.94 -20.58 6.47
CA ALA A 25 -0.24 -19.37 6.88
C ALA A 25 1.29 -19.51 6.90
N ALA A 26 1.82 -20.68 7.30
CA ALA A 26 3.25 -20.95 7.26
C ALA A 26 3.78 -21.07 5.82
N GLU A 27 3.02 -21.69 4.91
CA GLU A 27 3.34 -21.77 3.48
C GLU A 27 3.29 -20.37 2.85
N ALA A 28 2.23 -19.59 3.11
CA ALA A 28 2.11 -18.20 2.66
C ALA A 28 3.32 -17.34 3.08
N ARG A 29 3.74 -17.44 4.34
CA ARG A 29 4.93 -16.73 4.86
C ARG A 29 6.22 -17.11 4.13
N ARG A 30 6.40 -18.38 3.78
CA ARG A 30 7.59 -18.83 3.02
C ARG A 30 7.62 -18.19 1.64
N TYR A 31 6.50 -18.25 0.91
CA TYR A 31 6.37 -17.62 -0.40
C TYR A 31 6.57 -16.10 -0.32
N PHE A 32 5.97 -15.45 0.69
CA PHE A 32 6.14 -14.02 0.94
C PHE A 32 7.62 -13.64 1.14
N ILE A 33 8.35 -14.35 2.01
CA ILE A 33 9.77 -14.05 2.28
C ILE A 33 10.60 -14.21 1.00
N HIS A 34 10.39 -15.30 0.25
CA HIS A 34 11.12 -15.51 -0.99
C HIS A 34 10.80 -14.44 -2.05
N GLY A 35 9.53 -14.12 -2.22
CA GLY A 35 9.08 -13.06 -3.12
C GLY A 35 9.60 -11.67 -2.72
N ALA A 36 9.66 -11.36 -1.43
CA ALA A 36 10.23 -10.11 -0.93
C ALA A 36 11.74 -9.99 -1.21
N GLN A 37 12.50 -11.08 -1.07
CA GLN A 37 13.91 -11.13 -1.45
C GLN A 37 14.10 -10.90 -2.95
N LEU A 38 13.27 -11.52 -3.79
CA LEU A 38 13.29 -11.31 -5.23
C LEU A 38 12.93 -9.87 -5.59
N LEU A 39 11.94 -9.28 -4.92
CA LEU A 39 11.57 -7.88 -5.10
C LEU A 39 12.73 -6.94 -4.73
N ALA A 40 13.42 -7.22 -3.62
CA ALA A 40 14.59 -6.45 -3.21
C ALA A 40 15.71 -6.53 -4.26
N ARG A 41 15.97 -7.72 -4.81
CA ARG A 41 16.92 -7.89 -5.93
C ARG A 41 16.48 -7.11 -7.17
N ALA A 42 15.19 -7.15 -7.51
CA ALA A 42 14.65 -6.40 -8.64
C ALA A 42 14.87 -4.89 -8.48
N ARG A 43 14.70 -4.35 -7.27
CA ARG A 43 14.94 -2.93 -6.95
C ARG A 43 16.42 -2.54 -6.92
N SER A 44 17.30 -3.49 -6.58
CA SER A 44 18.75 -3.25 -6.56
C SER A 44 19.39 -3.26 -7.96
N ALA A 45 18.75 -3.91 -8.93
CA ALA A 45 19.20 -3.93 -10.31
C ALA A 45 18.89 -2.60 -11.03
N PRO A 46 19.62 -2.25 -12.10
CA PRO A 46 19.34 -1.04 -12.87
C PRO A 46 17.87 -1.00 -13.34
N PRO A 47 17.18 0.15 -13.19
CA PRO A 47 15.78 0.28 -13.59
C PRO A 47 15.55 -0.12 -15.05
N GLY A 48 14.52 -0.93 -15.31
CA GLY A 48 14.18 -1.41 -16.65
C GLY A 48 15.11 -2.48 -17.22
N SER A 49 16.15 -2.91 -16.50
CA SER A 49 17.03 -3.99 -16.95
C SER A 49 16.31 -5.33 -17.03
N SER A 50 16.78 -6.22 -17.91
CA SER A 50 16.27 -7.58 -18.04
C SER A 50 16.31 -8.35 -16.70
N ALA A 51 17.39 -8.18 -15.93
CA ALA A 51 17.53 -8.77 -14.61
C ALA A 51 16.48 -8.24 -13.61
N ALA A 52 16.26 -6.92 -13.58
CA ALA A 52 15.22 -6.32 -12.74
C ALA A 52 13.83 -6.87 -13.07
N LEU A 53 13.49 -6.92 -14.37
CA LEU A 53 12.21 -7.44 -14.85
C LEU A 53 12.05 -8.94 -14.57
N SER A 54 13.11 -9.73 -14.72
CA SER A 54 13.11 -11.15 -14.39
C SER A 54 12.83 -11.38 -12.90
N HIS A 55 13.56 -10.69 -12.02
CA HIS A 55 13.32 -10.77 -10.58
C HIS A 55 11.94 -10.27 -10.18
N ALA A 56 11.42 -9.21 -10.81
CA ALA A 56 10.08 -8.72 -10.56
C ALA A 56 8.99 -9.72 -10.98
N ARG A 57 9.19 -10.47 -12.08
CA ARG A 57 8.29 -11.55 -12.49
C ARG A 57 8.30 -12.70 -11.50
N SER A 58 9.49 -13.17 -11.09
CA SER A 58 9.58 -14.22 -10.08
C SER A 58 9.01 -13.78 -8.73
N ALA A 59 9.20 -12.52 -8.32
CA ALA A 59 8.58 -11.97 -7.12
C ALA A 59 7.05 -11.98 -7.21
N LEU A 60 6.48 -11.68 -8.39
CA LEU A 60 5.04 -11.75 -8.63
C LEU A 60 4.52 -13.18 -8.51
N GLU A 61 5.22 -14.17 -9.07
CA GLU A 61 4.82 -15.57 -8.97
C GLU A 61 4.79 -16.05 -7.51
N GLU A 62 5.79 -15.69 -6.72
CA GLU A 62 5.80 -16.02 -5.29
C GLU A 62 4.72 -15.26 -4.51
N ALA A 63 4.44 -14.01 -4.87
CA ALA A 63 3.33 -13.25 -4.28
C ALA A 63 1.98 -13.90 -4.59
N ASP A 64 1.75 -14.36 -5.83
CA ASP A 64 0.53 -15.06 -6.23
C ASP A 64 0.37 -16.39 -5.46
N ARG A 65 1.46 -17.13 -5.21
CA ARG A 65 1.43 -18.32 -4.35
C ARG A 65 1.13 -17.97 -2.90
N ALA A 66 1.69 -16.89 -2.37
CA ALA A 66 1.41 -16.41 -1.01
C ALA A 66 -0.07 -16.04 -0.86
N VAL A 67 -0.63 -15.30 -1.82
CA VAL A 67 -2.06 -14.95 -1.87
C VAL A 67 -2.95 -16.19 -1.98
N ALA A 68 -2.57 -17.18 -2.79
CA ALA A 68 -3.34 -18.42 -2.91
C ALA A 68 -3.36 -19.24 -1.61
N ALA A 69 -2.26 -19.21 -0.84
CA ALA A 69 -2.14 -19.90 0.43
C ALA A 69 -2.89 -19.19 1.57
N ASP A 70 -2.78 -17.87 1.68
CA ASP A 70 -3.57 -17.05 2.62
C ASP A 70 -4.10 -15.77 1.96
N PRO A 71 -5.32 -15.79 1.40
CA PRO A 71 -5.89 -14.62 0.72
C PRO A 71 -6.20 -13.44 1.65
N ARG A 72 -6.18 -13.67 2.98
CA ARG A 72 -6.46 -12.64 4.00
C ARG A 72 -5.19 -11.99 4.54
N ASP A 73 -4.02 -12.38 4.05
CA ASP A 73 -2.77 -11.71 4.39
C ASP A 73 -2.59 -10.48 3.48
N ALA A 74 -2.72 -9.28 4.04
CA ALA A 74 -2.52 -8.06 3.28
C ALA A 74 -1.08 -7.91 2.76
N ALA A 75 -0.08 -8.46 3.47
CA ALA A 75 1.32 -8.34 3.06
C ALA A 75 1.57 -9.05 1.72
N ALA A 76 0.93 -10.20 1.49
CA ALA A 76 1.01 -10.92 0.22
C ALA A 76 0.45 -10.09 -0.95
N HIS A 77 -0.68 -9.41 -0.74
CA HIS A 77 -1.26 -8.51 -1.75
C HIS A 77 -0.42 -7.25 -1.99
N ILE A 78 0.20 -6.69 -0.95
CA ILE A 78 1.14 -5.56 -1.08
C ILE A 78 2.38 -5.97 -1.88
N LEU A 79 2.95 -7.14 -1.58
CA LEU A 79 4.09 -7.69 -2.34
C LEU A 79 3.72 -7.88 -3.82
N ARG A 80 2.53 -8.40 -4.08
CA ARG A 80 1.98 -8.55 -5.43
C ARG A 80 1.86 -7.21 -6.15
N SER A 81 1.34 -6.18 -5.48
CA SER A 81 1.25 -4.82 -6.01
C SER A 81 2.63 -4.28 -6.40
N ALA A 82 3.61 -4.37 -5.49
CA ALA A 82 4.95 -3.86 -5.73
C ALA A 82 5.66 -4.56 -6.91
N ALA A 83 5.48 -5.87 -7.04
CA ALA A 83 6.02 -6.64 -8.16
C ALA A 83 5.35 -6.26 -9.50
N LEU A 84 4.04 -5.96 -9.50
CA LEU A 84 3.31 -5.48 -10.67
C LEU A 84 3.73 -4.05 -11.06
N GLU A 85 3.95 -3.18 -10.08
CA GLU A 85 4.40 -1.81 -10.29
C GLU A 85 5.78 -1.76 -10.98
N LEU A 86 6.75 -2.59 -10.54
CA LEU A 86 8.06 -2.69 -11.19
C LEU A 86 7.99 -3.18 -12.65
N GLN A 87 6.92 -3.89 -13.00
CA GLN A 87 6.65 -4.32 -14.38
C GLN A 87 5.84 -3.28 -15.18
N GLY A 88 5.58 -2.09 -14.61
CA GLY A 88 4.75 -1.04 -15.23
C GLY A 88 3.25 -1.35 -15.22
N ARG A 89 2.80 -2.44 -14.58
CA ARG A 89 1.42 -2.91 -14.59
C ARG A 89 0.58 -2.22 -13.52
N ARG A 90 0.37 -0.91 -13.67
CA ARG A 90 -0.28 -0.04 -12.67
C ARG A 90 -1.72 -0.44 -12.33
N ALA A 91 -2.57 -0.73 -13.32
CA ALA A 91 -3.97 -1.09 -13.06
C ALA A 91 -4.13 -2.41 -12.27
N PRO A 92 -3.41 -3.51 -12.59
CA PRO A 92 -3.34 -4.68 -11.72
C PRO A 92 -2.78 -4.40 -10.33
N ALA A 93 -1.78 -3.54 -10.20
CA ALA A 93 -1.20 -3.17 -8.90
C ALA A 93 -2.22 -2.48 -7.99
N ILE A 94 -3.01 -1.53 -8.54
CA ILE A 94 -4.13 -0.89 -7.82
C ILE A 94 -5.11 -1.95 -7.28
N ARG A 95 -5.50 -2.94 -8.11
CA ARG A 95 -6.41 -4.01 -7.67
C ARG A 95 -5.82 -4.88 -6.55
N ALA A 96 -4.50 -5.08 -6.56
CA ALA A 96 -3.83 -5.80 -5.47
C ALA A 96 -3.85 -4.97 -4.16
N LEU A 97 -3.65 -3.65 -4.23
CA LEU A 97 -3.80 -2.78 -3.05
C LEU A 97 -5.26 -2.68 -2.57
N ASP A 98 -6.24 -2.70 -3.48
CA ASP A 98 -7.65 -2.78 -3.09
C ASP A 98 -7.93 -4.08 -2.30
N ALA A 99 -7.33 -5.20 -2.70
CA ALA A 99 -7.43 -6.45 -1.97
C ALA A 99 -6.72 -6.37 -0.60
N ALA A 100 -5.52 -5.80 -0.53
CA ALA A 100 -4.78 -5.60 0.71
C ALA A 100 -5.53 -4.73 1.74
N LEU A 101 -6.20 -3.68 1.25
CA LEU A 101 -6.95 -2.72 2.05
C LEU A 101 -8.41 -3.14 2.31
N SER A 102 -8.83 -4.30 1.80
CA SER A 102 -10.17 -4.84 2.05
C SER A 102 -10.35 -5.20 3.54
N PRO A 103 -11.56 -5.09 4.13
CA PRO A 103 -11.79 -5.38 5.54
C PRO A 103 -11.24 -6.74 6.06
N PRO A 104 -11.31 -7.87 5.31
CA PRO A 104 -10.76 -9.12 5.80
C PRO A 104 -9.23 -9.16 5.83
N ALA A 105 -8.56 -8.44 4.93
CA ALA A 105 -7.10 -8.42 4.81
C ALA A 105 -6.46 -7.30 5.65
N ALA A 106 -7.04 -6.10 5.63
CA ALA A 106 -6.53 -4.92 6.33
C ALA A 106 -6.36 -5.12 7.84
N ARG A 107 -7.06 -6.10 8.44
CA ARG A 107 -6.89 -6.50 9.85
C ARG A 107 -5.50 -7.01 10.19
N SER A 108 -4.71 -7.45 9.20
CA SER A 108 -3.34 -7.90 9.42
C SER A 108 -2.30 -6.77 9.32
N LEU A 109 -2.71 -5.55 8.94
CA LEU A 109 -1.81 -4.41 8.79
C LEU A 109 -1.71 -3.61 10.10
N ALA A 110 -0.50 -3.19 10.43
CA ALA A 110 -0.30 -2.08 11.37
C ALA A 110 -0.74 -0.75 10.74
N SER A 111 -1.04 0.27 11.56
CA SER A 111 -1.44 1.59 11.06
C SER A 111 -0.44 2.20 10.08
N SER A 112 0.86 2.07 10.34
CA SER A 112 1.90 2.55 9.42
C SER A 112 1.88 1.81 8.08
N GLU A 113 1.70 0.48 8.09
CA GLU A 113 1.62 -0.33 6.87
C GLU A 113 0.34 -0.02 6.08
N ARG A 114 -0.76 0.25 6.78
CA ARG A 114 -2.02 0.69 6.18
C ARG A 114 -1.85 2.06 5.51
N ALA A 115 -1.20 3.00 6.19
CA ALA A 115 -0.87 4.32 5.64
C ALA A 115 0.00 4.21 4.39
N ASP A 116 1.01 3.34 4.41
CA ASP A 116 1.89 3.13 3.26
C ASP A 116 1.16 2.50 2.07
N ALA A 117 0.29 1.52 2.31
CA ALA A 117 -0.53 0.91 1.27
C ALA A 117 -1.51 1.90 0.63
N LEU A 118 -2.17 2.74 1.45
CA LEU A 118 -3.03 3.83 0.97
C LEU A 118 -2.25 4.85 0.13
N THR A 119 -1.08 5.27 0.63
CA THR A 119 -0.18 6.21 -0.07
C THR A 119 0.30 5.65 -1.41
N GLN A 120 0.67 4.37 -1.45
CA GLN A 120 1.04 3.69 -2.69
C GLN A 120 -0.14 3.64 -3.67
N ARG A 121 -1.34 3.33 -3.19
CA ARG A 121 -2.54 3.24 -4.04
C ARG A 121 -2.90 4.59 -4.64
N ALA A 122 -2.86 5.65 -3.85
CA ALA A 122 -3.05 7.02 -4.32
C ALA A 122 -2.03 7.40 -5.39
N GLY A 123 -0.73 7.14 -5.15
CA GLY A 123 0.31 7.41 -6.13
C GLY A 123 0.08 6.69 -7.46
N LEU A 124 -0.32 5.41 -7.42
CA LEU A 124 -0.66 4.64 -8.62
C LEU A 124 -1.89 5.19 -9.34
N ARG A 125 -2.94 5.60 -8.60
CA ARG A 125 -4.14 6.24 -9.15
C ARG A 125 -3.79 7.53 -9.90
N LEU A 126 -2.98 8.39 -9.30
CA LEU A 126 -2.50 9.61 -9.93
C LEU A 126 -1.68 9.34 -11.20
N ALA A 127 -0.88 8.27 -11.20
CA ALA A 127 -0.04 7.88 -12.33
C ALA A 127 -0.80 7.21 -13.49
N VAL A 128 -2.03 6.72 -13.27
CA VAL A 128 -2.90 6.19 -14.35
C VAL A 128 -4.00 7.16 -14.76
N ALA A 129 -4.14 8.27 -14.04
CA ALA A 129 -5.13 9.27 -14.36
C ALA A 129 -4.65 10.14 -15.53
N GLU A 130 -4.90 9.66 -16.74
CA GLU A 130 -4.60 10.35 -17.98
C GLU A 130 -5.77 11.27 -18.41
N GLY A 131 -5.44 12.32 -19.15
CA GLY A 131 -6.39 13.25 -19.75
C GLY A 131 -6.99 14.29 -18.80
N THR A 132 -7.94 15.07 -19.33
CA THR A 132 -8.69 16.10 -18.60
C THR A 132 -10.16 15.68 -18.43
N GLY A 133 -10.86 16.32 -17.49
CA GLY A 133 -12.29 16.13 -17.27
C GLY A 133 -12.64 15.11 -16.18
N ARG A 134 -13.88 14.58 -16.23
CA ARG A 134 -14.53 13.87 -15.11
C ARG A 134 -13.77 12.64 -14.60
N ARG A 135 -13.03 11.93 -15.47
CA ARG A 135 -12.25 10.75 -15.07
C ARG A 135 -11.04 11.14 -14.21
N ARG A 136 -10.33 12.22 -14.57
CA ARG A 136 -9.21 12.76 -13.79
C ARG A 136 -9.71 13.25 -12.44
N GLU A 137 -10.81 14.01 -12.44
CA GLU A 137 -11.45 14.50 -11.21
C GLU A 137 -11.77 13.37 -10.23
N ARG A 138 -12.50 12.34 -10.69
CA ARG A 138 -12.84 11.18 -9.86
C ARG A 138 -11.60 10.44 -9.32
N THR A 139 -10.53 10.41 -10.10
CA THR A 139 -9.30 9.73 -9.68
C THR A 139 -8.51 10.57 -8.68
N LEU A 140 -8.53 11.89 -8.83
CA LEU A 140 -8.00 12.84 -7.85
C LEU A 140 -8.77 12.74 -6.54
N ASP A 141 -10.10 12.71 -6.57
CA ASP A 141 -10.92 12.53 -5.37
C ASP A 141 -10.57 11.24 -4.63
N ALA A 142 -10.49 10.12 -5.36
CA ALA A 142 -10.11 8.83 -4.79
C ALA A 142 -8.66 8.81 -4.26
N ALA A 143 -7.76 9.64 -4.80
CA ALA A 143 -6.41 9.78 -4.27
C ALA A 143 -6.39 10.63 -3.00
N VAL A 144 -7.14 11.73 -2.96
CA VAL A 144 -7.30 12.58 -1.77
C VAL A 144 -7.90 11.79 -0.60
N GLU A 145 -8.92 10.96 -0.86
CA GLU A 145 -9.51 10.07 0.15
C GLU A 145 -8.46 9.13 0.75
N ASP A 146 -7.72 8.41 -0.10
CA ASP A 146 -6.65 7.50 0.32
C ASP A 146 -5.58 8.22 1.16
N LEU A 147 -5.14 9.40 0.70
CA LEU A 147 -4.06 10.15 1.33
C LEU A 147 -4.51 10.79 2.65
N THR A 148 -5.76 11.26 2.72
CA THR A 148 -6.33 11.77 3.97
C THR A 148 -6.42 10.65 5.00
N GLU A 149 -6.83 9.45 4.59
CA GLU A 149 -6.83 8.29 5.47
C GLU A 149 -5.41 7.86 5.86
N ALA A 150 -4.45 7.90 4.93
CA ALA A 150 -3.05 7.60 5.21
C ALA A 150 -2.44 8.56 6.25
N VAL A 151 -2.73 9.86 6.15
CA VAL A 151 -2.29 10.87 7.12
C VAL A 151 -2.99 10.68 8.47
N ARG A 152 -4.24 10.19 8.51
CA ARG A 152 -4.89 9.84 9.78
C ARG A 152 -4.22 8.64 10.47
N GLU A 153 -3.86 7.62 9.70
CA GLU A 153 -3.18 6.42 10.21
C GLU A 153 -1.72 6.69 10.59
N SER A 154 -1.04 7.57 9.84
CA SER A 154 0.34 7.98 10.08
C SER A 154 0.51 9.47 9.76
N PRO A 155 0.32 10.35 10.76
CA PRO A 155 0.37 11.81 10.57
C PRO A 155 1.71 12.34 10.05
N LYS A 156 2.79 11.56 10.24
CA LYS A 156 4.16 11.92 9.84
C LYS A 156 4.57 11.28 8.51
N ASN A 157 3.64 10.66 7.76
CA ASN A 157 3.97 10.07 6.47
C ASN A 157 4.25 11.18 5.44
N VAL A 158 5.54 11.51 5.28
CA VAL A 158 6.03 12.55 4.39
C VAL A 158 5.54 12.38 2.96
N ARG A 159 5.51 11.14 2.46
CA ARG A 159 5.06 10.83 1.10
C ARG A 159 3.55 11.08 0.97
N ALA A 160 2.76 10.71 1.97
CA ALA A 160 1.32 10.96 1.99
C ALA A 160 1.02 12.48 1.99
N LEU A 161 1.68 13.23 2.87
CA LEU A 161 1.53 14.68 2.97
C LEU A 161 1.94 15.38 1.65
N SER A 162 3.04 14.94 1.05
CA SER A 162 3.52 15.47 -0.22
C SER A 162 2.53 15.24 -1.36
N LEU A 163 2.02 14.01 -1.51
CA LEU A 163 1.03 13.69 -2.53
C LEU A 163 -0.31 14.38 -2.27
N LEU A 164 -0.69 14.55 -1.00
CA LEU A 164 -1.93 15.23 -0.63
C LEU A 164 -1.88 16.71 -1.02
N GLY A 165 -0.74 17.38 -0.75
CA GLY A 165 -0.51 18.75 -1.21
C GLY A 165 -0.57 18.88 -2.73
N GLN A 166 -0.01 17.91 -3.47
CA GLN A 166 -0.12 17.87 -4.93
C GLN A 166 -1.57 17.75 -5.39
N CYS A 167 -2.36 16.85 -4.80
CA CYS A 167 -3.76 16.69 -5.15
C CYS A 167 -4.57 17.97 -4.87
N TYR A 168 -4.36 18.61 -3.72
CA TYR A 168 -5.05 19.86 -3.39
C TYR A 168 -4.65 21.00 -4.34
N GLN A 169 -3.37 21.09 -4.70
CA GLN A 169 -2.89 22.07 -5.68
C GLN A 169 -3.57 21.86 -7.04
N GLU A 170 -3.64 20.61 -7.52
CA GLU A 170 -4.33 20.29 -8.78
C GLU A 170 -5.84 20.61 -8.74
N LYS A 171 -6.46 20.52 -7.56
CA LYS A 171 -7.87 20.88 -7.34
C LYS A 171 -8.10 22.38 -7.09
N GLY A 172 -7.05 23.22 -7.09
CA GLY A 172 -7.15 24.64 -6.78
C GLY A 172 -7.41 24.95 -5.29
N MET A 173 -7.27 23.97 -4.41
CA MET A 173 -7.40 24.10 -2.96
C MET A 173 -6.09 24.61 -2.36
N THR A 174 -5.76 25.87 -2.65
CA THR A 174 -4.43 26.47 -2.38
C THR A 174 -4.03 26.43 -0.91
N GLN A 175 -4.97 26.67 0.01
CA GLN A 175 -4.68 26.72 1.45
C GLN A 175 -4.40 25.32 2.02
N GLU A 176 -5.18 24.34 1.60
CA GLU A 176 -5.01 22.93 1.97
C GLU A 176 -3.70 22.38 1.39
N ALA A 177 -3.39 22.74 0.14
CA ALA A 177 -2.12 22.38 -0.49
C ALA A 177 -0.93 22.93 0.30
N ARG A 178 -0.99 24.22 0.67
CA ARG A 178 0.03 24.88 1.50
C ARG A 178 0.24 24.16 2.82
N ARG A 179 -0.83 23.90 3.57
CA ARG A 179 -0.77 23.20 4.87
C ARG A 179 -0.15 21.81 4.76
N ALA A 180 -0.55 21.04 3.73
CA ALA A 180 -0.02 19.69 3.51
C ALA A 180 1.48 19.71 3.19
N TYR A 181 1.91 20.63 2.32
CA TYR A 181 3.34 20.80 2.00
C TYR A 181 4.17 21.32 3.17
N GLU A 182 3.66 22.27 3.95
CA GLU A 182 4.32 22.75 5.17
C GLU A 182 4.47 21.63 6.20
N SER A 183 3.44 20.79 6.36
CA SER A 183 3.50 19.61 7.23
C SER A 183 4.54 18.59 6.73
N ALA A 184 4.66 18.38 5.41
CA ALA A 184 5.69 17.51 4.85
C ALA A 184 7.09 18.04 5.13
N LEU A 185 7.31 19.36 4.97
CA LEU A 185 8.60 20.02 5.23
C LEU A 185 8.95 20.09 6.72
N ALA A 186 7.97 20.07 7.61
CA ALA A 186 8.21 19.99 9.05
C ALA A 186 8.83 18.64 9.47
N GLU A 187 8.54 17.57 8.73
CA GLU A 187 9.08 16.23 8.98
C GLU A 187 10.36 15.94 8.18
N ASP A 188 10.44 16.42 6.94
CA ASP A 188 11.64 16.36 6.12
C ASP A 188 11.83 17.70 5.39
N ASP A 189 12.73 18.52 5.93
CA ASP A 189 12.98 19.84 5.38
C ASP A 189 13.71 19.77 4.03
N SER A 190 14.31 18.64 3.64
CA SER A 190 15.19 18.49 2.48
C SER A 190 14.46 18.42 1.13
N LEU A 191 13.13 18.36 1.15
CA LEU A 191 12.26 18.17 -0.02
C LEU A 191 12.20 19.40 -0.94
N VAL A 192 13.22 19.55 -1.80
CA VAL A 192 13.34 20.68 -2.75
C VAL A 192 12.10 20.86 -3.61
N ASN A 193 11.54 19.77 -4.14
CA ASN A 193 10.33 19.79 -4.97
C ASN A 193 9.10 20.36 -4.24
N ILE A 194 8.98 20.10 -2.93
CA ILE A 194 7.88 20.61 -2.10
C ILE A 194 8.07 22.10 -1.79
N ARG A 195 9.32 22.52 -1.49
CA ARG A 195 9.64 23.95 -1.34
C ARG A 195 9.33 24.73 -2.63
N GLU A 196 9.68 24.17 -3.78
CA GLU A 196 9.35 24.77 -5.08
C GLU A 196 7.85 24.78 -5.38
N ALA A 197 7.10 23.74 -4.98
CA ALA A 197 5.65 23.72 -5.08
C ALA A 197 5.02 24.85 -4.24
N LEU A 198 5.43 25.01 -2.98
CA LEU A 198 4.97 26.09 -2.10
C LEU A 198 5.23 27.50 -2.65
N ARG A 199 6.40 27.74 -3.26
CA ARG A 199 6.72 29.04 -3.88
C ARG A 199 5.84 29.36 -5.09
N ARG A 200 5.38 28.34 -5.81
CA ARG A 200 4.53 28.48 -7.00
C ARG A 200 3.05 28.61 -6.65
N LEU A 201 2.65 28.29 -5.42
CA LEU A 201 1.26 28.46 -4.99
C LEU A 201 0.90 29.96 -4.97
N PRO A 202 -0.27 30.34 -5.51
CA PRO A 202 -0.72 31.72 -5.43
C PRO A 202 -0.83 32.16 -3.97
N ILE A 203 -0.47 33.42 -3.73
CA ILE A 203 -0.74 34.08 -2.46
C ILE A 203 -2.15 34.63 -2.59
N GLU A 204 -3.12 33.99 -1.96
CA GLU A 204 -4.49 34.52 -1.89
C GLU A 204 -4.44 35.87 -1.15
N PRO A 205 -4.95 36.96 -1.74
CA PRO A 205 -5.16 38.20 -1.01
C PRO A 205 -6.27 37.99 0.03
N TRP A 206 -6.05 38.59 1.20
CA TRP A 206 -6.96 38.62 2.35
C TRP A 206 -8.34 39.22 2.03
#